data_AF-A0A951MFD4-F1
#
_entry.id   AF-A0A951MFD4-F1
#
_cell.length_a   1.000
_cell.length_b   1.000
_cell.length_c   1.000
_cell.angle_alpha   90.00
_cell.angle_beta   90.00
_cell.angle_gamma   90.00
#
_symmetry.space_group_name_H-M   'P 1'
#
loop_
_entity.id
_entity.type
_entity.pdbx_description
1 polymer ?
#
loop_
_entity_poly.entity_id
_entity_poly.type
_entity_poly.pdbx_seq_one_letter_code
_entity_poly.pdbx_strand_id
1 'polypeptide(L)'
;MLLVWEITGALAVGAVLGLAVASYLRFVGRELVLFAGHNALHDPPFSRMDLVSCRNFFIYLQPEAQERVLETFHFSTNPGGLLFLGASESVGDSGLFAAIDGGTHRLFRRNAAPYRTLPRRSAADPQAAAPSAEPASVTAEQPRPR
;
A
#
# COMPACT_ATOMS: atom_id res chain seq x y z
N MET A 1 27.65 28.70 38.21
CA MET A 1 28.13 28.87 36.82
C MET A 1 28.33 27.51 36.11
N LEU A 2 28.95 26.51 36.75
CA LEU A 2 29.17 25.16 36.17
C LEU A 2 27.87 24.40 35.80
N LEU A 3 26.82 24.53 36.61
CA LEU A 3 25.55 23.81 36.41
C LEU A 3 24.76 24.29 35.17
N VAL A 4 24.97 25.55 34.76
CA VAL A 4 24.39 26.10 33.52
C VAL A 4 25.10 25.53 32.29
N TRP A 5 26.43 25.32 32.37
CA TRP A 5 27.21 24.75 31.28
C TRP A 5 26.89 23.28 31.02
N GLU A 6 26.68 22.49 32.07
CA GLU A 6 26.23 21.08 31.98
C GLU A 6 24.86 20.95 31.29
N ILE A 7 23.89 21.78 31.68
CA ILE A 7 22.52 21.74 31.12
C ILE A 7 22.52 22.21 29.66
N THR A 8 23.24 23.28 29.33
CA THR A 8 23.35 23.76 27.94
C THR A 8 24.10 22.76 27.06
N GLY A 9 25.13 22.08 27.58
CA GLY A 9 25.84 21.01 26.88
C GLY A 9 24.96 19.80 26.59
N ALA A 10 24.18 19.34 27.58
CA ALA A 10 23.25 18.22 27.41
C ALA A 10 22.13 18.54 26.39
N LEU A 11 21.60 19.77 26.40
CA LEU A 11 20.60 20.22 25.43
C LEU A 11 21.18 20.30 24.01
N ALA A 12 22.41 20.77 23.85
CA ALA A 12 23.07 20.83 22.54
C ALA A 12 23.35 19.43 21.98
N VAL A 13 23.86 18.50 22.80
CA VAL A 13 24.08 17.10 22.40
C VAL A 13 22.75 16.41 22.05
N GLY A 14 21.71 16.63 22.86
CA GLY A 14 20.37 16.11 22.60
C GLY A 14 19.76 16.64 21.29
N ALA A 15 19.94 17.93 20.99
CA ALA A 15 19.47 18.53 19.75
C ALA A 15 20.21 17.99 18.51
N VAL A 16 21.54 17.83 18.59
CA VAL A 16 22.34 17.27 17.49
C VAL A 16 22.02 15.79 17.28
N LEU A 17 21.87 15.00 18.35
CA LEU A 17 21.46 13.61 18.26
C LEU A 17 20.04 13.48 17.70
N GLY A 18 19.11 14.35 18.13
CA GLY A 18 17.75 14.41 17.62
C GLY A 18 17.69 14.74 16.12
N LEU A 19 18.45 15.74 15.68
CA LEU A 19 18.57 16.08 14.25
C LEU A 19 19.23 14.95 13.45
N ALA A 20 20.26 14.30 13.98
CA ALA A 20 20.93 13.16 13.34
C ALA A 20 19.97 11.97 13.18
N VAL A 21 19.21 11.62 14.21
CA VAL A 21 18.20 10.56 14.16
C VAL A 21 17.08 10.92 13.18
N ALA A 22 16.60 12.17 13.17
CA ALA A 22 15.58 12.63 12.24
C ALA A 22 16.07 12.60 10.78
N SER A 23 17.31 13.03 10.52
CA SER A 23 17.94 12.93 9.20
C SER A 23 18.18 11.49 8.79
N TYR A 24 18.62 10.63 9.72
CA TYR A 24 18.82 9.21 9.46
C TYR A 24 17.49 8.54 9.10
N LEU A 25 16.42 8.78 9.85
CA LEU A 25 15.08 8.27 9.54
C LEU A 25 14.54 8.81 8.20
N ARG A 26 14.77 10.09 7.90
CA ARG A 26 14.42 10.67 6.59
C ARG A 26 15.19 10.05 5.44
N PHE A 27 16.47 9.77 5.64
CA PHE A 27 17.34 9.16 4.63
C PHE A 27 16.94 7.71 4.38
N VAL A 28 16.85 6.90 5.45
CA VAL A 28 16.46 5.49 5.39
C VAL A 28 15.06 5.31 4.79
N GLY A 29 14.11 6.19 5.12
CA GLY A 29 12.75 6.11 4.59
C GLY A 29 12.64 6.34 3.09
N ARG A 30 13.62 7.01 2.45
CA ARG A 30 13.58 7.27 1.00
C ARG A 30 14.42 6.28 0.19
N GLU A 31 15.48 5.74 0.77
CA GLU A 31 16.35 4.76 0.11
C GLU A 31 15.76 3.34 0.11
N LEU A 32 14.86 3.01 1.06
CA LEU A 32 14.22 1.69 1.18
C LEU A 32 12.82 1.61 0.55
N VAL A 33 12.28 2.73 0.06
CA VAL A 33 10.89 2.79 -0.43
C VAL A 33 10.88 3.22 -1.90
N LEU A 34 10.45 2.30 -2.75
CA LEU A 34 10.16 2.59 -4.15
C LEU A 34 8.69 3.00 -4.30
N PHE A 35 8.45 4.18 -4.86
CA PHE A 35 7.10 4.61 -5.25
C PHE A 35 6.90 4.32 -6.74
N ALA A 36 5.83 3.61 -7.07
CA ALA A 36 5.41 3.34 -8.44
C ALA A 36 3.91 3.54 -8.57
N GLY A 37 3.47 4.16 -9.67
CA GLY A 37 2.06 4.14 -10.04
C GLY A 37 1.68 2.71 -10.42
N HIS A 38 0.69 2.15 -9.73
CA HIS A 38 0.22 0.78 -9.99
C HIS A 38 -1.28 0.70 -9.78
N ASN A 39 -2.00 0.28 -10.82
CA ASN A 39 -3.41 -0.04 -10.79
C ASN A 39 -3.59 -1.55 -10.55
N ALA A 40 -3.98 -1.93 -9.32
CA ALA A 40 -4.16 -3.33 -8.93
C ALA A 40 -5.17 -4.14 -9.78
N LEU A 41 -6.03 -3.47 -10.56
CA LEU A 41 -7.02 -4.11 -11.43
C LEU A 41 -6.54 -4.32 -12.87
N HIS A 42 -5.53 -3.57 -13.32
CA HIS A 42 -5.16 -3.51 -14.74
C HIS A 42 -3.68 -3.76 -14.98
N ASP A 43 -2.83 -3.35 -14.06
CA ASP A 43 -1.39 -3.49 -14.19
C ASP A 43 -0.93 -4.90 -13.80
N PRO A 44 0.18 -5.39 -14.38
CA PRO A 44 0.70 -6.71 -14.05
C PRO A 44 1.10 -6.79 -12.57
N PRO A 45 0.80 -7.91 -11.87
CA PRO A 45 1.17 -8.08 -10.47
C PRO A 45 2.68 -8.05 -10.28
N PHE A 46 3.12 -7.39 -9.22
CA PHE A 46 4.45 -7.64 -8.65
C PHE A 46 4.56 -9.09 -8.19
N SER A 47 5.76 -9.66 -8.13
CA SER A 47 5.95 -11.05 -7.68
C SER A 47 6.95 -11.11 -6.54
N ARG A 48 6.94 -12.25 -5.83
CA ARG A 48 7.87 -12.54 -4.73
C ARG A 48 7.77 -11.59 -3.54
N MET A 49 6.55 -11.15 -3.21
CA MET A 49 6.30 -10.36 -2.02
C MET A 49 6.04 -11.26 -0.80
N ASP A 50 6.65 -10.94 0.34
CA ASP A 50 6.42 -11.70 1.58
C ASP A 50 5.22 -11.15 2.38
N LEU A 51 4.93 -9.86 2.21
CA LEU A 51 3.80 -9.15 2.82
C LEU A 51 3.18 -8.20 1.81
N VAL A 52 1.86 -8.28 1.65
CA VAL A 52 1.05 -7.30 0.93
C VAL A 52 0.13 -6.61 1.92
N SER A 53 0.16 -5.27 1.96
CA SER A 53 -0.77 -4.47 2.77
C SER A 53 -1.68 -3.69 1.85
N CYS A 54 -2.99 -3.92 1.95
CA CYS A 54 -4.00 -3.22 1.18
C CYS A 54 -5.12 -2.79 2.14
N ARG A 55 -5.07 -1.53 2.58
CA ARG A 55 -5.98 -1.00 3.59
C ARG A 55 -6.84 0.10 2.99
N ASN A 56 -8.12 0.11 3.33
CA ASN A 56 -9.10 1.11 2.88
C ASN A 56 -9.27 1.15 1.35
N PHE A 57 -8.95 0.08 0.64
CA PHE A 57 -9.10 0.00 -0.82
C PHE A 57 -10.31 -0.84 -1.22
N PHE A 58 -10.56 -1.94 -0.52
CA PHE A 58 -11.57 -2.93 -0.91
C PHE A 58 -12.99 -2.38 -0.80
N ILE A 59 -13.23 -1.48 0.16
CA ILE A 59 -14.54 -0.86 0.40
C ILE A 59 -15.08 -0.04 -0.77
N TYR A 60 -14.23 0.30 -1.74
CA TYR A 60 -14.61 1.06 -2.93
C TYR A 60 -14.83 0.18 -4.17
N LEU A 61 -14.56 -1.12 -4.08
CA LEU A 61 -14.62 -2.05 -5.19
C LEU A 61 -15.92 -2.86 -5.17
N GLN A 62 -16.45 -3.15 -6.36
CA GLN A 62 -17.50 -4.15 -6.54
C GLN A 62 -16.96 -5.56 -6.25
N PRO A 63 -17.81 -6.53 -5.86
CA PRO A 63 -17.38 -7.89 -5.49
C PRO A 63 -16.48 -8.56 -6.54
N GLU A 64 -16.81 -8.43 -7.82
CA GLU A 64 -16.04 -9.03 -8.91
C GLU A 64 -14.64 -8.40 -9.06
N ALA A 65 -14.52 -7.11 -8.72
CA ALA A 65 -13.23 -6.42 -8.71
C ALA A 65 -12.41 -6.80 -7.47
N GLN A 66 -13.04 -7.02 -6.32
CA GLN A 66 -12.36 -7.52 -5.12
C GLN A 66 -11.77 -8.91 -5.36
N GLU A 67 -12.52 -9.82 -5.99
CA GLU A 67 -12.03 -11.16 -6.35
C GLU A 67 -10.79 -11.10 -7.24
N ARG A 68 -10.82 -10.28 -8.30
CA ARG A 68 -9.65 -10.09 -9.17
C ARG A 68 -8.43 -9.58 -8.43
N VAL A 69 -8.61 -8.59 -7.54
CA VAL A 69 -7.51 -8.05 -6.73
C VAL A 69 -6.95 -9.12 -5.78
N LEU A 70 -7.79 -9.96 -5.21
CA LEU A 70 -7.36 -11.09 -4.37
C LEU A 70 -6.57 -12.13 -5.17
N GLU A 71 -6.98 -12.45 -6.40
CA GLU A 71 -6.21 -13.31 -7.30
C GLU A 71 -4.84 -12.70 -7.63
N THR A 72 -4.80 -11.40 -7.95
CA THR A 72 -3.55 -10.62 -8.15
C THR A 72 -2.65 -10.71 -6.92
N PHE A 73 -3.17 -10.46 -5.72
CA PHE A 73 -2.37 -10.53 -4.48
C PHE A 73 -1.90 -11.95 -4.16
N HIS A 74 -2.71 -12.98 -4.43
CA HIS A 74 -2.31 -14.37 -4.26
C HIS A 74 -1.15 -14.73 -5.18
N PHE A 75 -1.17 -14.24 -6.42
CA PHE A 75 -0.05 -14.40 -7.35
C PHE A 75 1.21 -13.69 -6.85
N SER A 76 1.05 -12.45 -6.37
CA SER A 76 2.17 -11.61 -5.94
C SER A 76 2.88 -12.12 -4.70
N THR A 77 2.14 -12.77 -3.80
CA THR A 77 2.63 -13.16 -2.47
C THR A 77 3.34 -14.51 -2.53
N ASN A 78 4.47 -14.68 -1.85
CA ASN A 78 5.15 -15.97 -1.74
C ASN A 78 4.31 -17.01 -0.96
N PRO A 79 4.55 -18.33 -1.17
CA PRO A 79 3.95 -19.35 -0.31
C PRO A 79 4.25 -19.08 1.16
N GLY A 80 3.21 -19.09 2.00
CA GLY A 80 3.34 -18.74 3.43
C GLY A 80 3.40 -17.24 3.74
N GLY A 81 3.43 -16.37 2.73
CA GLY A 81 3.38 -14.93 2.89
C GLY A 81 2.02 -14.43 3.40
N LEU A 82 1.99 -13.13 3.70
CA LEU A 82 0.92 -12.50 4.46
C LEU A 82 0.19 -11.43 3.64
N LEU A 83 -1.11 -11.32 3.87
CA LEU A 83 -1.96 -10.23 3.40
C LEU A 83 -2.51 -9.48 4.63
N PHE A 84 -2.37 -8.17 4.64
CA PHE A 84 -2.89 -7.31 5.69
C PHE A 84 -3.96 -6.36 5.13
N LEU A 85 -5.18 -6.47 5.66
CA LEU A 85 -6.32 -5.64 5.26
C LEU A 85 -6.73 -4.65 6.35
N GLY A 86 -7.58 -3.69 6.00
CA GLY A 86 -8.25 -2.78 6.93
C GLY A 86 -9.35 -3.48 7.74
N ALA A 87 -9.77 -2.87 8.86
CA ALA A 87 -10.71 -3.47 9.81
C ALA A 87 -12.07 -3.87 9.20
N SER A 88 -12.56 -3.06 8.25
CA SER A 88 -13.83 -3.23 7.55
C SER A 88 -13.70 -4.07 6.27
N GLU A 89 -12.54 -4.66 6.01
CA GLU A 89 -12.22 -5.38 4.78
C GLU A 89 -12.05 -6.87 5.08
N SER A 90 -12.48 -7.71 4.13
CA SER A 90 -12.40 -9.16 4.24
C SER A 90 -12.04 -9.78 2.89
N VAL A 91 -11.50 -11.00 2.92
CA VAL A 91 -11.11 -11.78 1.73
C VAL A 91 -12.28 -12.54 1.08
N GLY A 92 -13.50 -12.33 1.56
CA GLY A 92 -14.69 -13.05 1.11
C GLY A 92 -14.56 -14.57 1.21
N ASP A 93 -15.27 -15.28 0.33
CA ASP A 93 -15.24 -16.75 0.20
C ASP A 93 -14.25 -17.24 -0.88
N SER A 94 -13.21 -16.45 -1.15
CA SER A 94 -12.26 -16.74 -2.25
C SER A 94 -11.42 -18.00 -2.00
N GLY A 95 -11.26 -18.43 -0.75
CA GLY A 95 -10.41 -19.57 -0.37
C GLY A 95 -8.90 -19.38 -0.64
N LEU A 96 -8.49 -18.23 -1.17
CA LEU A 96 -7.09 -17.91 -1.52
C LEU A 96 -6.26 -17.54 -0.29
N PHE A 97 -6.91 -16.98 0.73
CA PHE A 97 -6.28 -16.53 1.95
C PHE A 97 -7.06 -17.03 3.17
N ALA A 98 -6.36 -17.51 4.20
CA ALA A 98 -6.96 -17.92 5.47
C ALA A 98 -6.60 -16.91 6.56
N ALA A 99 -7.56 -16.51 7.38
CA ALA A 99 -7.28 -15.65 8.52
C ALA A 99 -6.32 -16.35 9.49
N ILE A 100 -5.25 -15.67 9.90
CA ILE A 100 -4.27 -16.21 10.87
C ILE A 100 -4.76 -15.99 12.29
N ASP A 101 -5.58 -14.96 12.49
CA ASP A 101 -6.10 -14.63 13.80
C ASP A 101 -7.50 -14.00 13.71
N GLY A 102 -8.32 -14.24 14.73
CA GLY A 102 -9.67 -13.68 14.87
C GLY A 102 -9.71 -12.31 15.55
N GLY A 103 -8.52 -11.74 15.86
CA GLY A 103 -8.37 -10.49 16.59
C GLY A 103 -8.61 -9.21 15.77
N THR A 104 -8.24 -8.07 16.35
CA THR A 104 -8.40 -6.73 15.77
C THR A 104 -7.58 -6.51 14.49
N HIS A 105 -6.54 -7.32 14.29
CA HIS A 105 -5.63 -7.22 13.15
C HIS A 105 -6.07 -8.19 12.04
N ARG A 106 -6.52 -7.64 10.92
CA ARG A 106 -7.02 -8.39 9.74
C ARG A 106 -5.85 -8.96 8.92
N LEU A 107 -5.14 -9.93 9.51
CA LEU A 107 -4.01 -10.63 8.90
C LEU A 107 -4.46 -11.98 8.34
N PHE A 108 -4.06 -12.24 7.10
CA PHE A 108 -4.39 -13.47 6.39
C PHE A 108 -3.11 -14.12 5.84
N ARG A 109 -3.06 -15.44 5.88
CA ARG A 109 -2.00 -16.25 5.27
C ARG A 109 -2.43 -16.65 3.87
N ARG A 110 -1.49 -16.61 2.94
CA ARG A 110 -1.70 -17.20 1.62
C ARG A 110 -1.90 -18.71 1.74
N ASN A 111 -3.01 -19.23 1.19
CA ASN A 111 -3.25 -20.67 1.11
C ASN A 111 -2.43 -21.30 -0.03
N ALA A 112 -2.09 -22.58 0.14
CA ALA A 112 -1.40 -23.39 -0.86
C ALA A 112 -2.31 -23.80 -2.05
N ALA A 113 -3.19 -22.89 -2.49
CA ALA A 113 -3.96 -23.08 -3.70
C ALA A 113 -3.03 -22.99 -4.91
N PRO A 114 -3.17 -23.87 -5.93
CA PRO A 114 -2.44 -23.72 -7.18
C PRO A 114 -2.78 -22.35 -7.77
N TYR A 115 -1.77 -21.67 -8.35
CA TYR A 115 -2.00 -20.43 -9.07
C TYR A 115 -3.09 -20.69 -10.11
N ARG A 116 -4.28 -20.11 -9.93
CA ARG A 116 -5.18 -19.94 -11.05
C ARG A 116 -4.40 -19.07 -12.01
N THR A 117 -4.02 -19.60 -13.17
CA THR A 117 -3.32 -18.81 -14.18
C THR A 117 -4.17 -17.57 -14.44
N LEU A 118 -3.74 -16.43 -13.91
CA LEU A 118 -4.30 -15.15 -14.26
C LEU A 118 -4.24 -15.11 -15.79
N PRO A 119 -5.34 -14.82 -16.50
CA PRO A 119 -5.29 -14.69 -17.94
C PRO A 119 -4.26 -13.62 -18.27
N ARG A 120 -3.08 -14.06 -18.72
CA ARG A 120 -2.02 -13.19 -19.21
C ARG A 120 -2.65 -12.46 -20.37
N ARG A 121 -3.05 -11.21 -20.17
CA ARG A 121 -3.59 -10.38 -21.24
C ARG A 121 -2.51 -10.34 -22.31
N SER A 122 -2.75 -11.05 -23.42
CA SER A 122 -1.88 -11.00 -24.58
C SER A 122 -1.88 -9.54 -25.03
N ALA A 123 -0.73 -8.99 -25.41
CA ALA A 123 -0.56 -7.58 -25.80
C ALA A 123 -1.43 -7.13 -27.00
N ALA A 124 -2.32 -8.00 -27.49
CA ALA A 124 -3.22 -7.79 -28.62
C ALA A 124 -4.65 -7.37 -28.23
N ASP A 125 -4.97 -7.18 -26.95
CA ASP A 125 -6.30 -6.71 -26.53
C ASP A 125 -6.49 -5.20 -26.85
N PRO A 126 -7.41 -4.81 -27.75
CA PRO A 126 -7.58 -3.41 -28.19
C PRO A 126 -8.17 -2.47 -27.13
N GLN A 127 -8.54 -2.99 -25.96
CA GLN A 127 -9.20 -2.27 -24.87
C GLN A 127 -8.23 -1.76 -23.78
N ALA A 128 -6.93 -1.72 -24.08
CA ALA A 128 -5.94 -0.98 -23.29
C ALA A 128 -5.95 0.54 -23.57
N ALA A 129 -6.77 1.02 -24.52
CA ALA A 129 -7.07 2.44 -24.63
C ALA A 129 -7.91 2.84 -23.41
N ALA A 130 -7.23 3.39 -22.40
CA ALA A 130 -7.87 4.09 -21.29
C ALA A 130 -8.91 5.08 -21.86
N PRO A 131 -10.11 5.21 -21.26
CA PRO A 131 -10.86 6.43 -21.46
C PRO A 131 -9.97 7.55 -20.91
N SER A 132 -9.47 8.39 -21.80
CA SER A 132 -8.83 9.66 -21.48
C SER A 132 -9.72 10.39 -20.49
N ALA A 133 -9.29 10.43 -19.23
CA ALA A 133 -9.85 11.30 -18.23
C ALA A 133 -9.65 12.73 -18.74
N GLU A 134 -10.71 13.32 -19.31
CA GLU A 134 -10.81 14.76 -19.42
C GLU A 134 -10.61 15.33 -18.00
N PRO A 135 -9.65 16.24 -17.79
CA PRO A 135 -9.57 16.92 -16.51
C PRO A 135 -10.84 17.75 -16.38
N ALA A 136 -11.68 17.39 -15.41
CA ALA A 136 -12.80 18.21 -14.98
C ALA A 136 -12.30 19.65 -14.80
N SER A 137 -12.84 20.56 -15.59
CA SER A 137 -12.64 21.99 -15.50
C SER A 137 -13.01 22.44 -14.09
N VAL A 138 -12.00 22.68 -13.26
CA VAL A 138 -12.17 23.44 -12.03
C VAL A 138 -12.45 24.87 -12.47
N THR A 139 -13.72 25.22 -12.62
CA THR A 139 -14.16 26.60 -12.71
C THR A 139 -13.71 27.28 -11.42
N ALA A 140 -12.70 28.14 -11.54
CA ALA A 140 -12.28 29.04 -10.48
C ALA A 140 -13.48 29.93 -10.11
N GLU A 141 -14.15 29.61 -9.01
CA GLU A 141 -15.17 30.48 -8.43
C GLU A 141 -14.45 31.71 -7.85
N GLN A 142 -14.61 32.83 -8.56
CA GLN A 142 -13.99 34.11 -8.25
C GLN A 142 -14.67 34.71 -6.99
N PRO A 143 -13.91 35.25 -6.00
CA PRO A 143 -14.54 35.76 -4.79
C PRO A 143 -15.32 37.04 -5.10
N ARG A 144 -16.59 37.10 -4.68
CA ARG A 144 -17.43 38.31 -4.75
C ARG A 144 -16.82 39.43 -3.89
N PRO A 145 -16.70 40.67 -4.41
CA PRO A 145 -16.31 41.81 -3.59
C PRO A 145 -17.44 42.20 -2.62
N ARG A 146 -17.06 42.60 -1.40
CA ARG A 146 -17.91 43.35 -0.47
C ARG A 146 -17.86 44.83 -0.81
#